data_AF-A0A960K811-F1
#
_entry.id   AF-A0A960K811-F1
#
_cell.length_a   1.000
_cell.length_b   1.000
_cell.length_c   1.000
_cell.angle_alpha   90.00
_cell.angle_beta   90.00
_cell.angle_gamma   90.00
#
_symmetry.space_group_name_H-M   'P 1'
#
loop_
_entity.id
_entity.type
_entity.pdbx_description
1 polymer ?
#
loop_
_entity_poly.entity_id
_entity_poly.type
_entity_poly.pdbx_seq_one_letter_code
_entity_poly.pdbx_strand_id
1 'polypeptide(L)'
;MAICAGGLRRWLDDLDALPERPLIAFIPVNVRPPESEGGGNAVGATLVSLATDIEDPLERLSAITASSRAAKARMRGMSADAVMAYSALLLAPAGLRVAKAMSGLPGPVPHTLNVCISNVPGPYAGWLGLGFIGDREALPHLQQVAVRTGDALEELEAAVAGLC
;
A
#
# COMPACT_ATOMS: atom_id res chain seq x y z
N MET A 1 0.26 -6.75 3.67
CA MET A 1 0.51 -6.27 2.29
C MET A 1 0.30 -7.38 1.27
N ALA A 2 1.00 -8.52 1.34
CA ALA A 2 0.84 -9.61 0.36
C ALA A 2 -0.61 -10.12 0.23
N ILE A 3 -1.29 -10.39 1.35
CA ILE A 3 -2.72 -10.78 1.33
C ILE A 3 -3.62 -9.67 0.76
N CYS A 4 -3.36 -8.40 1.08
CA CYS A 4 -4.09 -7.28 0.51
C CYS A 4 -3.86 -7.17 -1.01
N ALA A 5 -2.63 -7.42 -1.48
CA ALA A 5 -2.30 -7.43 -2.90
C ALA A 5 -3.00 -8.58 -3.63
N GLY A 6 -3.04 -9.79 -3.05
CA GLY A 6 -3.78 -10.92 -3.61
C GLY A 6 -5.29 -10.64 -3.67
N GLY A 7 -5.85 -10.08 -2.59
CA GLY A 7 -7.27 -9.69 -2.56
C GLY A 7 -7.63 -8.61 -3.58
N LEU A 8 -6.81 -7.56 -3.68
CA LEU A 8 -6.99 -6.50 -4.69
C LEU A 8 -6.81 -7.02 -6.11
N ARG A 9 -5.82 -7.91 -6.34
CA ARG A 9 -5.60 -8.54 -7.65
C ARG A 9 -6.86 -9.29 -8.07
N ARG A 10 -7.35 -10.23 -7.25
CA ARG A 10 -8.56 -11.00 -7.55
C ARG A 10 -9.77 -10.13 -7.74
N TRP A 11 -9.97 -9.15 -6.87
CA TRP A 11 -11.12 -8.26 -6.98
C TRP A 11 -11.10 -7.42 -8.27
N LEU A 12 -9.94 -6.94 -8.71
CA LEU A 12 -9.82 -6.22 -9.99
C LEU A 12 -9.94 -7.15 -11.20
N ASP A 13 -9.47 -8.39 -11.08
CA ASP A 13 -9.59 -9.44 -12.09
C ASP A 13 -11.06 -9.83 -12.31
N ASP A 14 -11.83 -10.01 -11.22
CA ASP A 14 -13.29 -10.25 -11.24
C ASP A 14 -14.05 -9.13 -11.99
N LEU A 15 -13.47 -7.93 -12.05
CA LEU A 15 -14.03 -6.75 -12.72
C LEU A 15 -13.49 -6.51 -14.14
N ASP A 16 -12.62 -7.41 -14.65
CA ASP A 16 -11.86 -7.22 -15.91
C ASP A 16 -11.12 -5.86 -15.93
N ALA A 17 -10.60 -5.47 -14.77
CA ALA A 17 -10.01 -4.15 -14.50
C ALA A 17 -8.59 -4.25 -13.91
N LEU A 18 -7.99 -5.44 -13.90
CA LEU A 18 -6.63 -5.61 -13.44
C LEU A 18 -5.64 -4.92 -14.39
N PRO A 19 -4.83 -3.96 -13.92
CA PRO A 19 -3.85 -3.31 -14.77
C PRO A 19 -2.66 -4.22 -15.10
N GLU A 20 -2.07 -4.05 -16.29
CA GLU A 20 -0.82 -4.71 -16.70
C GLU A 20 0.37 -4.39 -15.79
N ARG A 21 0.34 -3.20 -15.14
CA ARG A 21 1.38 -2.76 -14.21
C ARG A 21 0.91 -2.93 -12.77
N PRO A 22 1.81 -3.27 -11.83
CA PRO A 22 1.44 -3.47 -10.45
C PRO A 22 0.83 -2.21 -9.81
N LEU A 23 -0.14 -2.43 -8.92
CA LEU A 23 -0.62 -1.38 -8.04
C LEU A 23 0.52 -0.88 -7.14
N ILE A 24 0.56 0.43 -6.91
CA ILE A 24 1.52 1.09 -6.02
C ILE A 24 0.81 1.48 -4.73
N ALA A 25 1.33 0.99 -3.61
CA ALA A 25 0.88 1.35 -2.28
C ALA A 25 1.67 2.53 -1.73
N PHE A 26 0.95 3.54 -1.24
CA PHE A 26 1.46 4.51 -0.29
C PHE A 26 1.53 3.87 1.09
N ILE A 27 2.69 3.94 1.74
CA ILE A 27 2.93 3.43 3.08
C ILE A 27 3.40 4.59 3.98
N PRO A 28 2.62 4.98 5.00
CA PRO A 28 3.07 5.96 5.98
C PRO A 28 4.24 5.40 6.79
N VAL A 29 5.22 6.25 7.07
CA VAL A 29 6.34 5.93 7.96
C VAL A 29 6.42 6.92 9.11
N ASN A 30 6.63 6.41 10.31
CA ASN A 30 6.87 7.27 11.46
C ASN A 30 8.27 7.90 11.33
N VAL A 31 8.35 9.23 11.42
CA VAL A 31 9.62 9.97 11.33
C VAL A 31 10.12 10.48 12.69
N ARG A 32 9.39 10.14 13.76
CA ARG A 32 9.74 10.56 15.11
C ARG A 32 10.94 9.77 15.64
N PRO A 33 11.88 10.43 16.35
CA PRO A 33 12.91 9.73 17.11
C PRO A 33 12.29 8.77 18.14
N PRO A 34 12.90 7.58 18.40
CA PRO A 34 12.37 6.62 19.36
C PRO A 34 12.14 7.20 20.76
N GLU A 35 12.97 8.18 21.15
CA GLU A 35 13.01 8.81 22.47
C GLU A 35 11.92 9.87 22.72
N SER A 36 11.14 10.24 21.70
CA SER A 36 10.21 11.38 21.82
C SER A 36 8.89 10.99 22.46
N GLU A 37 8.63 11.48 23.67
CA GLU A 37 7.32 11.39 24.32
C GLU A 37 6.29 12.35 23.67
N GLY A 38 5.08 11.86 23.39
CA GLY A 38 3.94 12.67 22.92
C GLY A 38 3.24 12.16 21.65
N GLY A 39 1.99 12.61 21.42
CA GLY A 39 1.20 12.35 20.22
C GLY A 39 1.34 13.45 19.15
N GLY A 40 1.04 13.14 17.88
CA GLY A 40 1.01 14.10 16.76
C GLY A 40 1.42 13.50 15.40
N ASN A 41 1.00 14.14 14.30
CA ASN A 41 1.26 13.70 12.91
C ASN A 41 2.69 14.04 12.44
N ALA A 42 3.67 13.25 12.86
CA ALA A 42 5.02 13.25 12.28
C ALA A 42 5.16 12.01 11.39
N VAL A 43 4.58 12.09 10.18
CA VAL A 43 4.44 10.95 9.26
C VAL A 43 5.00 11.31 7.89
N GLY A 44 6.07 10.64 7.51
CA GLY A 44 6.56 10.61 6.13
C GLY A 44 5.85 9.51 5.33
N ALA A 45 6.27 9.33 4.08
CA ALA A 45 5.70 8.32 3.22
C ALA A 45 6.75 7.66 2.33
N THR A 46 6.49 6.40 1.98
CA THR A 46 7.19 5.74 0.89
C THR A 46 6.19 5.01 -0.01
N LEU A 47 6.62 4.73 -1.23
CA LEU A 47 5.86 3.93 -2.19
C LEU A 47 6.42 2.51 -2.22
N VAL A 48 5.53 1.53 -2.35
CA VAL A 48 5.85 0.09 -2.44
C VAL A 48 5.03 -0.52 -3.56
N SER A 49 5.66 -1.32 -4.43
CA SER A 49 4.93 -2.11 -5.41
C SER A 49 4.19 -3.25 -4.70
N LEU A 50 2.92 -3.43 -5.04
CA LEU A 50 2.12 -4.56 -4.56
C LEU A 50 2.27 -5.81 -5.44
N ALA A 51 3.04 -5.75 -6.52
CA ALA A 51 3.29 -6.90 -7.41
C ALA A 51 1.99 -7.63 -7.82
N THR A 52 0.93 -6.88 -8.11
CA THR A 52 -0.38 -7.44 -8.49
C THR A 52 -0.40 -8.06 -9.88
N ASP A 53 0.66 -7.83 -10.65
CA ASP A 53 0.99 -8.48 -11.91
C ASP A 53 1.57 -9.90 -11.72
N ILE A 54 2.01 -10.26 -10.51
CA ILE A 54 2.49 -11.60 -10.19
C ILE A 54 1.35 -12.45 -9.64
N GLU A 55 1.07 -13.58 -10.29
CA GLU A 55 0.00 -14.51 -9.92
C GLU A 55 0.38 -15.40 -8.74
N ASP A 56 1.59 -15.99 -8.75
CA ASP A 56 2.04 -16.87 -7.68
C ASP A 56 2.13 -16.12 -6.33
N PRO A 57 1.51 -16.64 -5.25
CA PRO A 57 1.44 -15.96 -3.96
C PRO A 57 2.80 -15.83 -3.26
N LEU A 58 3.73 -16.78 -3.45
CA LEU A 58 5.04 -16.78 -2.81
C LEU A 58 6.00 -15.83 -3.54
N GLU A 59 6.01 -15.85 -4.87
CA GLU A 59 6.75 -14.90 -5.71
C GLU A 59 6.26 -13.48 -5.45
N ARG A 60 4.94 -13.27 -5.38
CA ARG A 60 4.34 -11.97 -5.06
C ARG A 60 4.76 -11.50 -3.66
N LEU A 61 4.70 -12.36 -2.64
CA LEU A 61 5.18 -12.03 -1.30
C LEU A 61 6.67 -11.63 -1.30
N SER A 62 7.51 -12.38 -2.02
CA SER A 62 8.94 -12.11 -2.17
C SER A 62 9.20 -10.75 -2.82
N ALA A 63 8.53 -10.46 -3.94
CA ALA A 63 8.64 -9.21 -4.67
C ALA A 63 8.19 -8.00 -3.83
N ILE A 64 7.05 -8.11 -3.13
CA ILE A 64 6.57 -7.06 -2.21
C ILE A 64 7.57 -6.84 -1.07
N THR A 65 8.12 -7.91 -0.51
CA THR A 65 9.12 -7.82 0.57
C THR A 65 10.38 -7.11 0.11
N ALA A 66 10.88 -7.46 -1.08
CA ALA A 66 12.02 -6.80 -1.70
C ALA A 66 11.75 -5.31 -1.95
N SER A 67 10.61 -4.98 -2.55
CA SER A 67 10.18 -3.60 -2.80
C SER A 67 10.08 -2.80 -1.51
N SER A 68 9.43 -3.34 -0.47
CA SER A 68 9.29 -2.69 0.82
C SER A 68 10.63 -2.49 1.53
N ARG A 69 11.53 -3.47 1.47
CA ARG A 69 12.88 -3.36 2.05
C ARG A 69 13.71 -2.29 1.34
N ALA A 70 13.68 -2.24 0.02
CA ALA A 70 14.37 -1.22 -0.76
C ALA A 70 13.83 0.19 -0.49
N ALA A 71 12.50 0.33 -0.47
CA ALA A 71 11.80 1.57 -0.13
C ALA A 71 12.22 2.11 1.25
N LYS A 72 12.15 1.26 2.29
CA LYS A 72 12.57 1.62 3.65
C LYS A 72 14.08 1.87 3.73
N ALA A 73 14.90 1.12 2.99
CA ALA A 73 16.34 1.29 2.97
C ALA A 73 16.77 2.68 2.51
N ARG A 74 16.03 3.28 1.56
CA ARG A 74 16.28 4.64 1.07
C ARG A 74 16.13 5.70 2.16
N MET A 75 15.34 5.42 3.18
CA MET A 75 15.01 6.35 4.26
C MET A 75 15.84 6.09 5.53
N ARG A 76 16.51 4.94 5.63
CA ARG A 76 17.33 4.60 6.80
C ARG A 76 18.48 5.60 6.95
N GLY A 77 18.62 6.16 8.14
CA GLY A 77 19.68 7.12 8.47
C GLY A 77 19.41 8.56 8.01
N MET A 78 18.27 8.84 7.37
CA MET A 78 17.85 10.21 7.10
C MET A 78 17.38 10.91 8.39
N SER A 79 17.61 12.22 8.48
CA SER A 79 16.94 13.05 9.49
C SER A 79 15.43 13.13 9.21
N ALA A 80 14.65 13.53 10.22
CA ALA A 80 13.21 13.71 10.05
C ALA A 80 12.87 14.67 8.88
N ASP A 81 13.58 15.80 8.78
CA ASP A 81 13.40 16.76 7.68
C ASP A 81 13.76 16.17 6.31
N ALA A 82 14.82 15.36 6.24
CA ALA A 82 15.19 14.69 5.00
C ALA A 82 14.14 13.65 4.58
N VAL A 83 13.54 12.94 5.53
CA VAL A 83 12.40 12.06 5.24
C VAL A 83 11.20 12.85 4.73
N MET A 84 10.88 13.98 5.35
CA MET A 84 9.77 14.84 4.91
C MET A 84 10.01 15.37 3.49
N ALA A 85 11.21 15.87 3.20
CA ALA A 85 11.57 16.35 1.87
C ALA A 85 11.52 15.24 0.81
N TYR A 86 12.04 14.05 1.13
CA TYR A 86 11.98 12.88 0.26
C TYR A 86 10.52 12.45 0.00
N SER A 87 9.68 12.44 1.03
CA SER A 87 8.26 12.13 0.92
C SER A 87 7.53 13.13 0.02
N ALA A 88 7.82 14.42 0.17
CA ALA A 88 7.26 15.47 -0.69
C ALA A 88 7.67 15.29 -2.15
N LEU A 89 8.93 14.92 -2.41
CA LEU A 89 9.41 14.64 -3.76
C LEU A 89 8.70 13.42 -4.39
N LEU A 90 8.56 12.33 -3.62
CA LEU A 90 7.83 11.13 -4.08
C LEU A 90 6.36 11.43 -4.44
N LEU A 91 5.73 12.32 -3.68
CA LEU A 91 4.31 12.67 -3.85
C LEU A 91 4.07 13.89 -4.73
N ALA A 92 5.13 14.54 -5.23
CA ALA A 92 5.00 15.72 -6.09
C ALA A 92 4.08 15.48 -7.31
N PRO A 93 4.13 14.33 -8.02
CA PRO A 93 3.19 14.06 -9.11
C PRO A 93 1.73 13.92 -8.64
N ALA A 94 1.49 13.48 -7.39
CA ALA A 94 0.15 13.46 -6.81
C ALA A 94 -0.33 14.89 -6.47
N GLY A 95 0.55 15.73 -5.95
CA GLY A 95 0.27 17.16 -5.72
C GLY A 95 -0.09 17.90 -7.01
N LEU A 96 0.64 17.63 -8.10
CA LEU A 96 0.34 18.18 -9.42
C LEU A 96 -1.06 17.76 -9.92
N ARG A 97 -1.46 16.50 -9.67
CA ARG A 97 -2.81 16.04 -10.01
C ARG A 97 -3.88 16.82 -9.26
N VAL A 98 -3.72 17.01 -7.94
CA VAL A 98 -4.68 17.76 -7.12
C VAL A 98 -4.77 19.20 -7.61
N ALA A 99 -3.63 19.87 -7.84
CA ALA A 99 -3.59 21.23 -8.35
C ALA A 99 -4.34 21.35 -9.70
N LYS A 100 -4.12 20.39 -10.61
CA LYS A 100 -4.81 20.33 -11.90
C LYS A 100 -6.32 20.15 -11.76
N ALA A 101 -6.75 19.25 -10.87
CA ALA A 101 -8.17 19.01 -10.61
C ALA A 101 -8.85 20.26 -10.04
N MET A 102 -8.17 20.99 -9.15
CA MET A 102 -8.66 22.25 -8.58
C MET A 102 -8.70 23.40 -9.60
N SER A 103 -7.81 23.39 -10.60
CA SER A 103 -7.73 24.45 -11.61
C SER A 103 -8.61 24.22 -12.85
N GLY A 104 -9.31 23.07 -12.93
CA GLY A 104 -10.15 22.72 -14.09
C GLY A 104 -9.38 22.44 -15.39
N LEU A 105 -8.06 22.21 -15.32
CA LEU A 105 -7.24 21.93 -16.51
C LEU A 105 -7.54 20.53 -17.06
N PRO A 106 -7.78 20.37 -18.39
CA PRO A 106 -8.17 19.09 -18.98
C PRO A 106 -7.00 18.10 -19.15
N GLY A 107 -7.32 16.82 -19.32
CA GLY A 107 -6.40 15.75 -19.74
C GLY A 107 -5.90 14.84 -18.61
N PRO A 108 -5.51 13.59 -18.92
CA PRO A 108 -5.16 12.58 -17.92
C PRO A 108 -3.88 12.95 -17.16
N VAL A 109 -3.81 12.58 -15.88
CA VAL A 109 -2.58 12.61 -15.08
C VAL A 109 -2.36 11.19 -14.53
N PRO A 110 -1.24 10.53 -14.84
CA PRO A 110 -1.01 9.14 -14.41
C PRO A 110 -0.98 9.04 -12.88
N HIS A 111 -1.70 8.08 -12.30
CA HIS A 111 -1.77 7.85 -10.84
C HIS A 111 -0.39 7.57 -10.22
N THR A 112 -0.02 8.32 -9.19
CA THR A 112 1.25 8.15 -8.45
C THR A 112 1.19 6.95 -7.50
N LEU A 113 0.00 6.69 -6.97
CA LEU A 113 -0.34 5.62 -6.03
C LEU A 113 -1.77 5.17 -6.34
N ASN A 114 -2.08 3.93 -5.99
CA ASN A 114 -3.40 3.34 -6.15
C ASN A 114 -4.13 3.22 -4.81
N VAL A 115 -3.40 2.84 -3.76
CA VAL A 115 -3.96 2.54 -2.43
C VAL A 115 -3.05 3.05 -1.32
N CYS A 116 -3.61 3.28 -0.15
CA CYS A 116 -2.86 3.53 1.09
C CYS A 116 -2.94 2.28 1.97
N ILE A 117 -1.79 1.76 2.41
CA ILE A 117 -1.74 0.65 3.37
C ILE A 117 -0.95 1.11 4.59
N SER A 118 -1.62 1.15 5.75
CA SER A 118 -1.01 1.45 7.03
C SER A 118 -0.96 0.19 7.90
N ASN A 119 0.14 0.01 8.63
CA ASN A 119 0.26 -1.01 9.67
C ASN A 119 0.42 -0.29 11.02
N VAL A 120 -0.63 -0.34 11.83
CA VAL A 120 -0.62 0.23 13.19
C VAL A 120 -0.52 -0.94 14.16
N PRO A 121 0.52 -0.99 15.01
CA PRO A 121 0.61 -2.01 16.06
C PRO A 121 -0.63 -1.98 16.95
N GLY A 122 -1.40 -3.08 16.92
CA GLY A 122 -2.49 -3.32 17.86
C GLY A 122 -1.96 -3.88 19.20
N PRO A 123 -2.85 -4.05 20.20
CA PRO A 123 -2.48 -4.79 21.41
C PRO A 123 -2.03 -6.21 21.03
N TYR A 124 -0.96 -6.72 21.67
CA TYR A 124 -0.40 -8.07 21.45
C TYR A 124 -1.30 -9.19 21.99
N ALA A 125 -2.61 -9.12 21.73
CA ALA A 125 -3.64 -10.03 22.21
C ALA A 125 -3.95 -11.17 21.23
N GLY A 126 -2.98 -11.53 20.37
CA GLY A 126 -3.10 -12.70 19.49
C GLY A 126 -4.06 -12.57 18.30
N TRP A 127 -4.49 -11.36 17.94
CA TRP A 127 -5.34 -11.13 16.75
C TRP A 127 -4.73 -10.06 15.85
N LEU A 128 -5.00 -10.18 14.54
CA LEU A 128 -4.63 -9.21 13.52
C LEU A 128 -5.91 -8.67 12.88
N GLY A 129 -6.11 -7.34 12.95
CA GLY A 129 -7.21 -6.67 12.27
C GLY A 129 -6.83 -6.20 10.87
N LEU A 130 -7.63 -6.54 9.87
CA LEU A 130 -7.59 -5.91 8.55
C LEU A 130 -8.91 -5.19 8.29
N GLY A 131 -8.81 -3.95 7.83
CA GLY A 131 -9.95 -3.12 7.47
C GLY A 131 -9.73 -2.41 6.15
N PHE A 132 -10.83 -2.10 5.47
CA PHE A 132 -10.86 -1.37 4.21
C PHE A 132 -11.67 -0.11 4.37
N ILE A 133 -11.16 0.99 3.83
CA ILE A 133 -11.85 2.27 3.77
C ILE A 133 -11.82 2.71 2.32
N GLY A 134 -12.97 3.11 1.81
CA GLY A 134 -13.13 3.52 0.42
C GLY A 134 -14.37 4.39 0.26
N ASP A 135 -14.38 5.19 -0.80
CA ASP A 135 -15.57 5.92 -1.19
C ASP A 135 -16.62 4.97 -1.74
N ARG A 136 -17.86 5.07 -1.22
CA ARG A 136 -18.94 4.13 -1.55
C ARG A 136 -19.36 4.22 -3.02
N GLU A 137 -19.25 5.41 -3.62
CA GLU A 137 -19.70 5.66 -4.99
C GLU A 137 -18.63 5.26 -6.01
N ALA A 138 -17.36 5.55 -5.72
CA ALA A 138 -16.23 5.22 -6.57
C ALA A 138 -15.81 3.75 -6.48
N LEU A 139 -16.04 3.09 -5.33
CA LEU A 139 -15.71 1.68 -5.09
C LEU A 139 -16.96 0.93 -4.62
N PRO A 140 -17.96 0.74 -5.49
CA PRO A 140 -19.12 -0.07 -5.15
C PRO A 140 -18.63 -1.48 -4.80
N HIS A 141 -19.18 -2.06 -3.74
CA HIS A 141 -18.84 -3.39 -3.24
C HIS A 141 -17.48 -3.55 -2.55
N LEU A 142 -17.02 -2.54 -1.79
CA LEU A 142 -15.81 -2.63 -0.97
C LEU A 142 -15.73 -3.89 -0.09
N GLN A 143 -16.87 -4.44 0.35
CA GLN A 143 -16.94 -5.70 1.08
C GLN A 143 -16.35 -6.90 0.32
N GLN A 144 -16.39 -6.89 -1.02
CA GLN A 144 -15.82 -7.96 -1.85
C GLN A 144 -14.29 -7.98 -1.77
N VAL A 145 -13.66 -6.81 -1.63
CA VAL A 145 -12.21 -6.72 -1.39
C VAL A 145 -11.85 -7.46 -0.09
N ALA A 146 -12.66 -7.31 0.96
CA ALA A 146 -12.44 -7.99 2.22
C ALA A 146 -12.55 -9.52 2.08
N VAL A 147 -13.58 -10.00 1.37
CA VAL A 147 -13.76 -11.44 1.07
C VAL A 147 -12.55 -11.98 0.28
N ARG A 148 -12.16 -11.33 -0.82
CA ARG A 148 -11.01 -11.75 -1.63
C ARG A 148 -9.68 -11.70 -0.90
N THR A 149 -9.57 -10.83 0.11
CA THR A 149 -8.39 -10.79 0.99
C THR A 149 -8.35 -11.99 1.93
N GLY A 150 -9.51 -12.50 2.37
CA GLY A 150 -9.62 -13.78 3.08
C GLY A 150 -9.14 -14.93 2.20
N ASP A 151 -9.66 -15.03 0.97
CA ASP A 151 -9.23 -16.04 -0.01
C ASP A 151 -7.70 -15.96 -0.26
N ALA A 152 -7.12 -14.75 -0.22
CA ALA A 152 -5.68 -14.52 -0.35
C ALA A 152 -4.83 -14.91 0.84
N LEU A 153 -5.41 -14.93 2.03
CA LEU A 153 -4.74 -15.48 3.19
C LEU A 153 -4.68 -17.00 3.07
N GLU A 154 -5.82 -17.66 2.78
CA GLU A 154 -5.90 -19.11 2.65
C GLU A 154 -4.96 -19.65 1.56
N GLU A 155 -4.94 -18.99 0.40
CA GLU A 155 -4.03 -19.32 -0.70
C GLU A 155 -2.55 -19.22 -0.28
N LEU A 156 -2.18 -18.14 0.40
CA LEU A 156 -0.80 -17.94 0.84
C LEU A 156 -0.41 -18.96 1.92
N GLU A 157 -1.31 -19.27 2.85
CA GLU A 157 -1.10 -20.29 3.88
C GLU A 157 -0.89 -21.67 3.27
N ALA A 158 -1.72 -22.05 2.29
CA ALA A 158 -1.59 -23.31 1.56
C ALA A 158 -0.25 -23.38 0.80
N ALA A 159 0.15 -22.29 0.13
CA ALA A 159 1.42 -22.23 -0.59
C ALA A 159 2.63 -22.35 0.35
N VAL A 160 2.58 -21.71 1.52
CA VAL A 160 3.64 -21.83 2.54
C VAL A 160 3.68 -23.24 3.14
N ALA A 161 2.52 -23.84 3.42
CA ALA A 161 2.45 -25.21 3.95
C ALA A 161 3.03 -26.24 2.98
N GLY A 162 2.90 -26.02 1.67
CA GLY A 162 3.51 -26.85 0.63
C GLY A 162 5.04 -26.77 0.52
N LEU A 163 5.69 -25.83 1.23
CA LEU A 163 7.16 -25.73 1.31
C LEU A 163 7.75 -26.54 2.49
N CYS A 164 6.92 -27.00 3.42
CA CYS A 164 7.30 -27.74 4.63
C CYS A 164 7.16 -29.25 4.42
#